data_AF-A0A520AB41-F1
#
_entry.id   AF-A0A520AB41-F1
#
_cell.length_a   1.000
_cell.length_b   1.000
_cell.length_c   1.000
_cell.angle_alpha   90.00
_cell.angle_beta   90.00
_cell.angle_gamma   90.00
#
_symmetry.space_group_name_H-M   'P 1'
#
loop_
_entity.id
_entity.type
_entity.pdbx_description
1 polymer ?
#
loop_
_entity_poly.entity_id
_entity_poly.type
_entity_poly.pdbx_seq_one_letter_code
_entity_poly.pdbx_strand_id
1 'polypeptide(L)' 'MLIGYARVSTSDQNLTLQTDALTAAGCERIC' A
#
# COMPACT_ATOMS: atom_id res chain seq x y z
N MET A 1 5.52 5.74 -13.85
CA MET A 1 5.10 6.32 -12.56
C MET A 1 3.82 5.68 -12.08
N LEU A 2 3.94 4.51 -11.44
CA LEU A 2 2.83 3.82 -10.76
C LEU A 2 2.74 4.34 -9.33
N ILE A 3 1.55 4.77 -8.91
CA ILE A 3 1.30 5.22 -7.54
C ILE A 3 0.33 4.24 -6.88
N GLY A 4 0.78 3.62 -5.79
CA GLY A 4 -0.01 2.76 -4.94
C GLY A 4 -0.75 3.54 -3.87
N TYR A 5 -1.96 3.10 -3.53
CA TYR A 5 -2.76 3.68 -2.44
C TYR A 5 -3.15 2.58 -1.48
N ALA A 6 -2.84 2.76 -0.19
CA ALA A 6 -3.14 1.79 0.85
C ALA A 6 -3.97 2.44 1.96
N ARG A 7 -5.07 1.79 2.34
CA ARG A 7 -6.02 2.33 3.33
C ARG A 7 -6.47 1.25 4.30
N VAL A 8 -6.63 1.65 5.56
CA VAL A 8 -7.28 0.85 6.60
C VAL A 8 -8.56 1.53 7.09
N SER A 9 -9.47 0.75 7.67
CA SER A 9 -10.72 1.24 8.23
C SER A 9 -10.54 1.80 9.65
N THR A 10 -9.56 1.29 10.39
CA THR A 10 -9.15 1.80 11.71
C THR A 10 -7.63 1.90 11.80
N SER A 11 -7.13 2.79 12.66
CA SER A 11 -5.69 3.06 12.80
C SER A 11 -4.90 1.86 13.33
N ASP A 12 -5.55 0.90 13.98
CA ASP A 12 -4.92 -0.33 14.51
C ASP A 12 -4.78 -1.44 13.47
N GLN A 13 -5.32 -1.27 12.27
CA GLN A 13 -5.18 -2.27 11.21
C GLN A 13 -3.85 -2.10 10.48
N ASN A 14 -3.26 -3.23 10.11
CA ASN A 14 -1.96 -3.26 9.47
C ASN A 14 -2.07 -3.10 7.95
N LEU A 15 -1.30 -2.16 7.39
CA LEU A 15 -1.20 -1.89 5.94
C LEU A 15 -0.20 -2.80 5.22
N THR A 16 0.61 -3.59 5.94
CA THR A 16 1.74 -4.38 5.41
C THR A 16 1.36 -5.19 4.17
N LEU A 17 0.23 -5.92 4.20
CA LEU A 17 -0.23 -6.72 3.06
C LEU A 17 -0.54 -5.87 1.81
N GLN A 18 -1.12 -4.68 2.00
CA GLN A 18 -1.42 -3.78 0.89
C GLN A 18 -0.13 -3.17 0.34
N THR A 19 0.78 -2.74 1.22
CA THR A 19 2.07 -2.16 0.83
C THR A 19 2.95 -3.18 0.10
N ASP A 20 2.97 -4.43 0.55
CA ASP A 20 3.71 -5.53 -0.10
C ASP A 20 3.15 -5.83 -1.49
N ALA A 21 1.82 -5.88 -1.63
CA ALA A 21 1.17 -6.08 -2.93
C ALA A 21 1.45 -4.92 -3.91
N LEU A 22 1.42 -3.67 -3.42
CA LEU A 22 1.74 -2.49 -4.23
C LEU A 22 3.22 -2.46 -4.64
N THR A 23 4.10 -2.89 -3.76
CA THR A 23 5.55 -3.02 -4.03
C THR A 23 5.80 -4.12 -5.06
N ALA A 24 5.15 -5.28 -4.93
CA ALA A 24 5.23 -6.38 -5.88
C ALA A 24 4.65 -6.00 -7.27
N ALA A 25 3.65 -5.11 -7.30
CA ALA A 25 3.10 -4.55 -8.54
C ALA A 25 4.01 -3.48 -9.18
N GLY A 26 5.13 -3.11 -8.54
CA GLY A 26 6.06 -2.11 -9.07
C GLY A 26 5.63 -0.66 -8.88
N CYS A 27 4.85 -0.36 -7.82
CA CYS A 27 4.49 1.02 -7.50
C CYS A 27 5.72 1.80 -7.02
N GLU A 28 6.03 2.91 -7.69
CA GLU A 28 7.17 3.78 -7.38
C GLU A 28 6.91 4.67 -6.16
N ARG A 29 5.63 4.91 -5.82
CA ARG A 29 5.23 5.74 -4.69
C ARG A 29 3.98 5.15 -4.04
N ILE A 30 3.97 5.03 -2.72
CA ILE A 30 2.81 4.54 -1.96
C ILE A 30 2.32 5.67 -1.05
N CYS A 31 1.02 5.94 -1.06
CA CYS A 31 0.38 7.02 -0.29
C CYS A 31 -0.91 6.58 0.41
#